data_AF-A0AAV8CTG1-F1
#
_entry.id   AF-A0AAV8CTG1-F1
#
_cell.length_a   1.000
_cell.length_b   1.000
_cell.length_c   1.000
_cell.angle_alpha   90.00
_cell.angle_beta   90.00
_cell.angle_gamma   90.00
#
_symmetry.space_group_name_H-M   'P 1'
#
loop_
_entity.id
_entity.type
_entity.pdbx_description
1 polymer ?
#
loop_
_entity_poly.entity_id
_entity_poly.type
_entity_poly.pdbx_seq_one_letter_code
_entity_poly.pdbx_strand_id
1 'polypeptide(L)'
;MGKRGRMCPDLFPDLLECSSFSSSSPANDDVDRISELPDVLRLHILSLLPLKSAIRTGVLSSKWRGLWAHRWPDPSSLFLSSCSSSSSAPTGPAEEDAFVSTTNRCLAKRGRRRIDSLVLSFHLGHVLQSDLKQWLDYAAACSVEDFHLCVLPAEPASAASSQTHRNNNSINRRRSASSLIFHFPMDSPLLIRLSLRGIHLSAANSASTRLEILALHSVTLSDAALRKVVAACPLLRCLDIRRCRDFRRIQISASGPHLKSLTVVDCPKANELIVTSAPGLRSFRFCGTFLSRYSIENAYGLEEVYFTSAVPNLSLPNSNWVSSFERLANVTALTLCSHALQYIAVRGAGKVGPMRSLYRLEELQLLMLMMSDTSLNDLFSFLRLYQCPVLERLFVELPTCNDQHAENFMEIEDEEPPKDCLDKLKTIKVRNYKGHHNEVRLVQYLLLKATNLNSLVVIVSRESLEPEYSKEPSSRLRFLHLQLSLFTKASENAQIVFCECDIDGIQPTHSEAFFKF
;
A
#
# COMPACT_ATOMS: atom_id res chain seq x y z
N MET A 1 10.72 -1.03 -44.17
CA MET A 1 10.38 0.40 -44.20
C MET A 1 8.94 0.53 -43.69
N GLY A 2 8.60 0.87 -42.45
CA GLY A 2 9.30 1.70 -41.46
C GLY A 2 8.67 3.10 -41.39
N LYS A 3 7.38 3.21 -41.04
CA LYS A 3 6.73 4.51 -40.75
C LYS A 3 6.19 4.52 -39.32
N ARG A 4 6.82 5.36 -38.51
CA ARG A 4 6.44 5.75 -37.14
C ARG A 4 5.10 6.48 -37.18
N GLY A 5 4.12 5.94 -36.45
CA GLY A 5 2.90 6.67 -36.09
C GLY A 5 3.20 7.62 -34.93
N ARG A 6 2.84 8.89 -35.10
CA ARG A 6 2.80 9.91 -34.05
C ARG A 6 1.62 9.59 -33.13
N MET A 7 1.78 9.82 -31.83
CA MET A 7 0.63 10.01 -30.94
C MET A 7 0.92 11.13 -29.96
N CYS A 8 -0.08 11.98 -29.80
CA CYS A 8 -0.09 13.30 -29.19
C CYS A 8 0.17 13.28 -27.67
N PRO A 9 0.74 14.36 -27.10
CA PRO A 9 0.72 14.61 -25.67
C PRO A 9 -0.30 15.71 -25.36
N ASP A 10 -1.52 15.35 -24.96
CA ASP A 10 -2.46 16.27 -24.31
C ASP A 10 -3.25 15.50 -23.25
N LEU A 11 -2.99 15.80 -21.97
CA LEU A 11 -3.95 15.71 -20.84
C LEU A 11 -3.24 16.05 -19.52
N PHE A 12 -3.12 17.36 -19.24
CA PHE A 12 -3.24 17.92 -17.89
C PHE A 12 -3.78 19.34 -18.04
N PRO A 13 -5.06 19.60 -17.74
CA PRO A 13 -5.60 20.95 -17.65
C PRO A 13 -5.33 21.57 -16.27
N ASP A 14 -5.06 22.86 -16.34
CA ASP A 14 -5.42 23.93 -15.41
C ASP A 14 -4.88 23.93 -13.98
N LEU A 15 -3.85 24.76 -13.79
CA LEU A 15 -3.77 25.75 -12.71
C LEU A 15 -2.72 26.78 -13.11
N LEU A 16 -3.16 27.97 -13.57
CA LEU A 16 -2.49 29.27 -13.42
C LEU A 16 -3.31 30.34 -14.17
N GLU A 17 -4.48 30.72 -13.64
CA GLU A 17 -4.95 32.08 -13.83
C GLU A 17 -4.13 32.98 -12.88
N CYS A 18 -3.25 33.80 -13.46
CA CYS A 18 -2.64 34.92 -12.74
C CYS A 18 -3.23 36.20 -13.31
N SER A 19 -4.04 36.84 -12.47
CA SER A 19 -4.55 38.19 -12.64
C SER A 19 -3.41 39.18 -12.88
N SER A 20 -3.56 39.96 -13.95
CA SER A 20 -2.71 41.09 -14.30
C SER A 20 -2.88 42.21 -13.26
N PHE A 21 -1.92 42.38 -12.36
CA PHE A 21 -1.75 43.62 -11.61
C PHE A 21 -0.65 44.45 -12.27
N SER A 22 -1.08 45.45 -13.05
CA SER A 22 -0.23 46.56 -13.47
C SER A 22 -0.08 47.55 -12.31
N SER A 23 1.14 47.70 -11.78
CA SER A 23 1.52 48.91 -11.05
C SER A 23 2.91 49.36 -11.53
N SER A 24 2.92 50.55 -12.11
CA SER A 24 4.08 51.27 -12.62
C SER A 24 4.76 52.07 -11.52
N SER A 25 6.06 51.85 -11.27
CA SER A 25 7.02 52.81 -10.68
C SER A 25 8.46 52.25 -10.74
N PRO A 26 9.50 53.12 -10.71
CA PRO A 26 10.60 53.06 -11.69
C PRO A 26 11.87 52.34 -11.23
N ALA A 27 12.56 51.77 -12.23
CA ALA A 27 14.01 51.58 -12.38
C ALA A 27 14.87 51.55 -11.09
N ASN A 28 14.89 50.38 -10.46
CA ASN A 28 16.18 49.80 -10.07
C ASN A 28 16.38 48.62 -11.01
N ASP A 29 17.41 48.67 -11.84
CA ASP A 29 17.85 47.55 -12.67
C ASP A 29 18.31 46.43 -11.74
N ASP A 30 17.36 45.64 -11.25
CA ASP A 30 17.60 44.34 -10.62
C ASP A 30 17.91 43.36 -11.76
N VAL A 31 19.06 43.61 -12.40
CA VAL A 31 19.53 42.82 -13.54
C VAL A 31 19.60 41.38 -13.06
N ASP A 32 18.85 40.49 -13.71
CA ASP A 32 18.86 39.06 -13.41
C ASP A 32 20.17 38.43 -13.93
N ARG A 33 21.26 38.72 -13.22
CA ARG A 33 22.64 38.30 -13.53
C ARG A 33 22.78 36.78 -13.55
N ILE A 34 21.90 36.06 -12.87
CA ILE A 34 21.88 34.61 -12.80
C ILE A 34 21.27 34.02 -14.08
N SER A 35 20.20 34.62 -14.60
CA SER A 35 19.63 34.22 -15.89
C SER A 35 20.43 34.69 -17.11
N GLU A 36 21.34 35.65 -16.94
CA GLU A 36 22.29 36.06 -18.00
C GLU A 36 23.52 35.14 -18.12
N LEU A 37 23.72 34.21 -17.19
CA LEU A 37 24.79 33.22 -17.31
C LEU A 37 24.63 32.38 -18.59
N PRO A 38 25.74 31.93 -19.22
CA PRO A 38 25.69 30.95 -20.30
C PRO A 38 24.88 29.71 -19.89
N ASP A 39 24.18 29.09 -20.86
CA ASP A 39 23.35 27.90 -20.61
C ASP A 39 24.13 26.81 -19.87
N VAL A 40 25.42 26.64 -20.17
CA VAL A 40 26.31 25.68 -19.49
C VAL A 40 26.39 25.90 -17.98
N LEU A 41 26.47 27.16 -17.53
CA LEU A 41 26.52 27.50 -16.10
C LEU A 41 25.14 27.42 -15.45
N ARG A 42 24.07 27.76 -16.16
CA ARG A 42 22.70 27.53 -15.68
C ARG A 42 22.39 26.04 -15.52
N LEU A 43 22.80 25.21 -16.46
CA LEU A 43 22.71 23.74 -16.37
C LEU A 43 23.55 23.20 -15.21
N HIS A 44 24.71 23.80 -14.92
CA HIS A 44 25.49 23.46 -13.74
C HIS A 44 24.76 23.82 -12.44
N ILE A 45 24.15 25.01 -12.34
CA ILE A 45 23.32 25.40 -11.19
C ILE A 45 22.13 24.44 -11.02
N LEU A 46 21.42 24.12 -12.12
CA LEU A 46 20.34 23.14 -12.11
C LEU A 46 20.81 21.76 -11.61
N SER A 47 22.05 21.36 -11.91
CA SER A 47 22.60 20.09 -11.46
C SER A 47 22.74 19.97 -9.94
N LEU A 48 22.85 21.10 -9.25
CA LEU A 48 22.93 21.21 -7.80
C LEU A 48 21.54 21.15 -7.12
N LEU A 49 20.44 21.21 -7.90
CA LEU A 49 19.08 21.26 -7.40
C LEU A 49 18.33 19.94 -7.65
N PRO A 50 17.47 19.47 -6.72
CA PRO A 50 16.57 18.34 -6.96
C PRO A 50 15.75 18.50 -8.24
N LEU A 51 15.42 17.43 -8.95
CA LEU A 51 14.72 17.53 -10.25
C LEU A 51 13.44 18.38 -10.13
N LYS A 52 12.63 18.17 -9.09
CA LYS A 52 11.43 18.98 -8.84
C LYS A 52 11.75 20.46 -8.62
N SER A 53 12.85 20.77 -7.94
CA SER A 53 13.32 22.14 -7.74
C SER A 53 13.88 22.74 -9.03
N ALA A 54 14.62 21.96 -9.82
CA ALA A 54 15.14 22.33 -11.13
C ALA A 54 13.99 22.65 -12.10
N ILE A 55 12.92 21.86 -12.12
CA ILE A 55 11.69 22.14 -12.88
C ILE A 55 11.07 23.46 -12.41
N ARG A 56 10.97 23.68 -11.08
CA ARG A 56 10.40 24.90 -10.49
C ARG A 56 11.22 26.17 -10.77
N THR A 57 12.51 26.08 -11.08
CA THR A 57 13.29 27.27 -11.47
C THR A 57 12.75 27.96 -12.70
N GLY A 58 11.97 27.28 -13.54
CA GLY A 58 11.25 27.90 -14.66
C GLY A 58 10.21 28.96 -14.27
N VAL A 59 9.87 29.06 -12.97
CA VAL A 59 9.05 30.14 -12.39
C VAL A 59 9.87 31.40 -12.16
N LEU A 60 11.19 31.28 -11.93
CA LEU A 60 12.06 32.42 -11.63
C LEU A 60 12.34 33.27 -12.87
N SER A 61 12.51 32.64 -14.05
CA SER A 61 12.69 33.34 -15.32
C SER A 61 12.43 32.41 -16.50
N SER A 62 11.95 32.97 -17.62
CA SER A 62 11.69 32.24 -18.87
C SER A 62 12.93 31.56 -19.42
N LYS A 63 14.12 32.11 -19.15
CA LYS A 63 15.43 31.54 -19.55
C LYS A 63 15.80 30.24 -18.83
N TRP A 64 15.13 29.89 -17.72
CA TRP A 64 15.31 28.63 -16.99
C TRP A 64 14.26 27.58 -17.36
N ARG A 65 13.16 28.00 -17.99
CA ARG A 65 12.06 27.13 -18.39
C ARG A 65 12.55 26.16 -19.47
N GLY A 66 12.40 24.87 -19.21
CA GLY A 66 12.80 23.82 -20.16
C GLY A 66 14.30 23.50 -20.18
N LEU A 67 15.18 24.32 -19.57
CA LEU A 67 16.61 23.99 -19.48
C LEU A 67 16.88 22.69 -18.73
N TRP A 68 16.05 22.38 -17.73
CA TRP A 68 16.14 21.12 -17.01
C TRP A 68 16.01 19.91 -17.94
N ALA A 69 15.22 20.00 -19.01
CA ALA A 69 15.00 18.93 -19.98
C ALA A 69 16.24 18.66 -20.86
N HIS A 70 17.09 19.68 -21.10
CA HIS A 70 18.38 19.47 -21.75
C HIS A 70 19.35 18.63 -20.90
N ARG A 71 19.21 18.66 -19.57
CA ARG A 71 20.04 17.87 -18.66
C ARG A 71 19.41 16.54 -18.23
N TRP A 72 18.07 16.49 -18.18
CA TRP A 72 17.24 15.33 -17.86
C TRP A 72 16.31 14.97 -19.04
N PRO A 73 16.82 14.45 -20.16
CA PRO A 73 15.97 13.99 -21.27
C PRO A 73 15.14 12.75 -20.89
N ASP A 74 15.67 11.94 -19.98
CA ASP A 74 15.04 10.77 -19.36
C ASP A 74 15.38 10.78 -17.85
N PRO A 75 14.50 10.28 -16.95
CA PRO A 75 14.85 10.15 -15.54
C PRO A 75 16.14 9.35 -15.41
N SER A 76 17.10 9.82 -14.62
CA SER A 76 18.42 9.19 -14.49
C SER A 76 18.37 7.91 -13.66
N SER A 77 17.31 7.12 -13.78
CA SER A 77 17.07 5.87 -13.09
C SER A 77 18.06 4.79 -13.52
N LEU A 78 18.64 4.08 -12.56
CA LEU A 78 19.48 2.94 -12.79
C LEU A 78 18.87 1.73 -12.10
N PHE A 79 18.47 0.73 -12.88
CA PHE A 79 17.97 -0.55 -12.38
C PHE A 79 19.01 -1.64 -12.66
N LEU A 80 19.53 -2.24 -11.59
CA LEU A 80 20.49 -3.33 -11.66
C LEU A 80 19.88 -4.53 -10.95
N SER A 81 19.52 -5.54 -11.73
CA SER A 81 18.93 -6.78 -11.22
C SER A 81 19.73 -7.98 -11.68
N SER A 82 19.93 -8.93 -10.76
CA SER A 82 20.53 -10.23 -11.06
C SER A 82 19.67 -11.07 -12.02
N CYS A 83 18.40 -10.71 -12.24
CA CYS A 83 17.47 -11.41 -13.14
C CYS A 83 17.56 -10.91 -14.59
N SER A 84 18.77 -10.77 -15.13
CA SER A 84 18.98 -10.37 -16.53
C SER A 84 19.21 -11.62 -17.41
N SER A 85 18.11 -12.24 -17.85
CA SER A 85 17.97 -13.00 -19.10
C SER A 85 18.79 -14.29 -19.32
N SER A 86 18.35 -15.41 -18.74
CA SER A 86 18.20 -16.68 -19.48
C SER A 86 17.26 -17.62 -18.72
N SER A 87 16.32 -18.23 -19.43
CA SER A 87 15.31 -19.18 -18.93
C SER A 87 15.90 -20.56 -18.61
N SER A 88 17.06 -20.62 -17.97
CA SER A 88 17.66 -21.84 -17.46
C SER A 88 17.95 -21.62 -15.98
N ALA A 89 17.59 -22.61 -15.16
CA ALA A 89 17.90 -22.64 -13.74
C ALA A 89 19.38 -22.23 -13.49
N PRO A 90 19.69 -21.50 -12.39
CA PRO A 90 21.04 -20.99 -12.15
C PRO A 90 22.02 -22.15 -12.14
N THR A 91 22.90 -22.18 -13.14
CA THR A 91 23.82 -23.30 -13.34
C THR A 91 25.17 -22.92 -12.73
N GLY A 92 25.19 -22.85 -11.39
CA GLY A 92 26.42 -22.81 -10.60
C GLY A 92 26.95 -21.43 -10.17
N PRO A 93 28.01 -21.41 -9.35
CA PRO A 93 28.56 -20.21 -8.70
C PRO A 93 29.18 -19.17 -9.66
N ALA A 94 29.32 -19.50 -10.94
CA ALA A 94 29.97 -18.62 -11.94
C ALA A 94 29.05 -17.51 -12.48
N GLU A 95 27.72 -17.70 -12.49
CA GLU A 95 26.76 -16.72 -13.01
C GLU A 95 26.47 -15.58 -12.01
N GLU A 96 26.61 -15.83 -10.71
CA GLU A 96 26.32 -14.83 -9.66
C GLU A 96 27.54 -13.92 -9.36
N ASP A 97 28.77 -14.42 -9.45
CA ASP A 97 29.99 -13.59 -9.50
C ASP A 97 30.00 -12.68 -10.76
N ALA A 98 29.34 -13.12 -11.83
CA ALA A 98 29.13 -12.31 -13.02
C ALA A 98 28.20 -11.12 -12.75
N PHE A 99 27.26 -11.20 -11.80
CA PHE A 99 26.41 -10.08 -11.42
C PHE A 99 27.19 -8.98 -10.70
N VAL A 100 27.99 -9.32 -9.69
CA VAL A 100 28.82 -8.35 -8.95
C VAL A 100 29.79 -7.65 -9.91
N SER A 101 30.48 -8.41 -10.75
CA SER A 101 31.42 -7.86 -11.74
C SER A 101 30.71 -7.01 -12.81
N THR A 102 29.52 -7.41 -13.28
CA THR A 102 28.72 -6.62 -14.22
C THR A 102 28.22 -5.34 -13.59
N THR A 103 27.72 -5.40 -12.36
CA THR A 103 27.32 -4.24 -11.57
C THR A 103 28.49 -3.27 -11.41
N ASN A 104 29.64 -3.74 -10.91
CA ASN A 104 30.83 -2.91 -10.72
C ASN A 104 31.30 -2.28 -12.05
N ARG A 105 31.26 -3.03 -13.16
CA ARG A 105 31.58 -2.52 -14.49
C ARG A 105 30.59 -1.46 -14.98
N CYS A 106 29.29 -1.64 -14.74
CA CYS A 106 28.26 -0.66 -15.07
C CYS A 106 28.45 0.64 -14.28
N LEU A 107 28.69 0.54 -12.96
CA LEU A 107 28.95 1.70 -12.10
C LEU A 107 30.23 2.43 -12.51
N ALA A 108 31.30 1.69 -12.86
CA ALA A 108 32.56 2.27 -13.34
C ALA A 108 32.41 3.02 -14.67
N LYS A 109 31.69 2.44 -15.65
CA LYS A 109 31.51 3.04 -16.99
C LYS A 109 30.67 4.31 -16.96
N ARG A 110 29.67 4.40 -16.09
CA ARG A 110 28.76 5.57 -15.99
C ARG A 110 29.48 6.82 -15.44
N GLY A 111 30.53 6.62 -14.64
CA GLY A 111 31.16 7.70 -13.88
C GLY A 111 30.27 8.19 -12.72
N ARG A 112 30.71 9.26 -12.03
CA ARG A 112 30.01 9.83 -10.85
C ARG A 112 29.07 10.96 -11.26
N ARG A 113 28.00 10.61 -11.96
CA ARG A 113 26.92 11.56 -12.30
C ARG A 113 25.75 11.33 -11.36
N ARG A 114 24.98 12.39 -11.11
CA ARG A 114 23.79 12.31 -10.28
C ARG A 114 22.80 11.23 -10.76
N ILE A 115 22.22 10.51 -9.81
CA ILE A 115 21.23 9.45 -10.06
C ILE A 115 19.95 9.84 -9.32
N ASP A 116 18.81 9.87 -10.01
CA ASP A 116 17.55 10.21 -9.35
C ASP A 116 17.00 8.99 -8.60
N SER A 117 16.99 7.83 -9.25
CA SER A 117 16.56 6.57 -8.67
C SER A 117 17.57 5.46 -8.91
N LEU A 118 17.97 4.76 -7.86
CA LEU A 118 18.83 3.59 -7.94
C LEU A 118 18.11 2.39 -7.32
N VAL A 119 17.94 1.35 -8.13
CA VAL A 119 17.34 0.08 -7.70
C VAL A 119 18.36 -1.03 -7.85
N LEU A 120 18.68 -1.70 -6.75
CA LEU A 120 19.58 -2.85 -6.69
C LEU A 120 18.78 -4.07 -6.26
N SER A 121 18.74 -5.12 -7.09
CA SER A 121 18.03 -6.38 -6.79
C SER A 121 18.92 -7.60 -7.00
N PHE A 122 19.14 -8.39 -5.95
CA PHE A 122 20.06 -9.54 -5.99
C PHE A 122 19.72 -10.64 -4.96
N HIS A 123 20.28 -11.83 -5.16
CA HIS A 123 20.23 -12.93 -4.18
C HIS A 123 21.41 -12.87 -3.19
N LEU A 124 21.17 -13.26 -1.93
CA LEU A 124 22.16 -13.19 -0.83
C LEU A 124 23.42 -14.02 -1.03
N GLY A 125 23.40 -15.04 -1.90
CA GLY A 125 24.37 -16.14 -1.90
C GLY A 125 25.83 -15.73 -2.07
N HIS A 126 26.10 -14.62 -2.78
CA HIS A 126 27.44 -14.28 -3.28
C HIS A 126 27.84 -12.80 -3.13
N VAL A 127 26.95 -11.91 -2.67
CA VAL A 127 27.29 -10.50 -2.42
C VAL A 127 27.97 -10.38 -1.06
N LEU A 128 29.20 -9.85 -1.05
CA LEU A 128 29.92 -9.58 0.20
C LEU A 128 29.50 -8.22 0.78
N GLN A 129 29.72 -8.06 2.08
CA GLN A 129 29.50 -6.78 2.77
C GLN A 129 30.35 -5.65 2.16
N SER A 130 31.53 -5.97 1.61
CA SER A 130 32.38 -5.02 0.89
C SER A 130 31.78 -4.51 -0.41
N ASP A 131 31.12 -5.38 -1.17
CA ASP A 131 30.47 -5.02 -2.44
C ASP A 131 29.29 -4.10 -2.17
N LEU A 132 28.45 -4.47 -1.19
CA LEU A 132 27.34 -3.63 -0.75
C LEU A 132 27.85 -2.25 -0.30
N LYS A 133 28.91 -2.19 0.51
CA LYS A 133 29.51 -0.92 0.93
C LYS A 133 29.96 -0.09 -0.28
N GLN A 134 30.64 -0.69 -1.25
CA GLN A 134 31.08 -0.01 -2.47
C GLN A 134 29.89 0.57 -3.26
N TRP A 135 28.78 -0.16 -3.36
CA TRP A 135 27.58 0.31 -4.06
C TRP A 135 26.90 1.46 -3.31
N LEU A 136 26.87 1.40 -1.97
CA LEU A 136 26.36 2.47 -1.14
C LEU A 136 27.23 3.74 -1.24
N ASP A 137 28.56 3.59 -1.23
CA ASP A 137 29.51 4.69 -1.40
C ASP A 137 29.37 5.34 -2.78
N TYR A 138 29.19 4.54 -3.84
CA TYR A 138 28.94 5.05 -5.18
C TYR A 138 27.61 5.82 -5.26
N ALA A 139 26.55 5.28 -4.66
CA ALA A 139 25.25 5.90 -4.64
C ALA A 139 25.23 7.20 -3.81
N ALA A 140 25.96 7.25 -2.70
CA ALA A 140 26.19 8.48 -1.93
C ALA A 140 26.95 9.52 -2.76
N ALA A 141 28.03 9.11 -3.46
CA ALA A 141 28.79 9.97 -4.36
C ALA A 141 27.95 10.50 -5.55
N CYS A 142 26.93 9.75 -5.97
CA CYS A 142 25.98 10.15 -7.01
C CYS A 142 24.77 10.93 -6.45
N SER A 143 24.73 11.24 -5.15
CA SER A 143 23.64 12.00 -4.51
C SER A 143 22.24 11.48 -4.86
N VAL A 144 22.04 10.17 -4.68
CA VAL A 144 20.76 9.49 -4.98
C VAL A 144 19.61 10.08 -4.17
N GLU A 145 18.48 10.36 -4.85
CA GLU A 145 17.23 10.81 -4.22
C GLU A 145 16.38 9.61 -3.76
N ASP A 146 16.19 8.62 -4.63
CA ASP A 146 15.37 7.43 -4.39
C ASP A 146 16.24 6.16 -4.44
N PHE A 147 16.50 5.53 -3.29
CA PHE A 147 17.29 4.31 -3.20
C PHE A 147 16.42 3.11 -2.81
N HIS A 148 16.46 2.07 -3.64
CA HIS A 148 15.75 0.81 -3.41
C HIS A 148 16.73 -0.36 -3.43
N LEU A 149 16.82 -1.08 -2.32
CA LEU A 149 17.64 -2.28 -2.17
C LEU A 149 16.73 -3.47 -1.92
N CYS A 150 16.75 -4.45 -2.82
CA CYS A 150 15.92 -5.63 -2.73
C CYS A 150 16.78 -6.90 -2.72
N VAL A 151 16.84 -7.54 -1.57
CA VAL A 151 17.36 -8.89 -1.45
C VAL A 151 16.23 -9.88 -1.78
N LEU A 152 16.39 -10.60 -2.88
CA LEU A 152 15.42 -11.59 -3.33
C LEU A 152 15.56 -12.87 -2.49
N PRO A 153 14.44 -13.46 -2.03
CA PRO A 153 14.47 -14.75 -1.36
C PRO A 153 15.10 -15.79 -2.29
N ALA A 154 15.83 -16.75 -1.73
CA ALA A 154 16.25 -17.91 -2.51
C ALA A 154 14.97 -18.66 -2.93
N GLU A 155 14.79 -18.88 -4.24
CA GLU A 155 13.70 -19.69 -4.76
C GLU A 155 13.68 -21.04 -4.02
N PRO A 156 12.57 -21.44 -3.40
CA PRO A 156 12.43 -22.80 -2.93
C PRO A 156 12.53 -23.69 -4.16
N ALA A 157 13.57 -24.54 -4.23
CA ALA A 157 13.74 -25.49 -5.32
C ALA A 157 12.38 -26.15 -5.59
N SER A 158 11.86 -25.90 -6.79
CA SER A 158 10.52 -26.29 -7.23
C SER A 158 10.18 -27.68 -6.74
N ALA A 159 8.98 -27.84 -6.18
CA ALA A 159 8.38 -29.11 -5.83
C ALA A 159 8.21 -29.99 -7.08
N ALA A 160 9.30 -30.60 -7.54
CA ALA A 160 9.31 -31.70 -8.48
C ALA A 160 9.33 -32.99 -7.66
N SER A 161 8.13 -33.53 -7.47
CA SER A 161 7.80 -34.96 -7.40
C SER A 161 8.63 -35.93 -6.54
N SER A 162 7.85 -36.74 -5.82
CA SER A 162 8.10 -38.11 -5.37
C SER A 162 8.83 -38.32 -4.06
N GLN A 163 8.03 -38.81 -3.10
CA GLN A 163 8.43 -39.66 -1.98
C GLN A 163 9.59 -40.58 -2.37
N THR A 164 10.74 -40.42 -1.72
CA THR A 164 11.48 -41.58 -1.20
C THR A 164 12.22 -41.17 0.07
N HIS A 165 11.98 -41.93 1.13
CA HIS A 165 12.79 -41.95 2.35
C HIS A 165 14.27 -42.06 2.00
N ARG A 166 15.10 -41.10 2.42
CA ARG A 166 16.52 -41.34 2.74
C ARG A 166 17.16 -40.21 3.55
N ASN A 167 17.45 -40.55 4.81
CA ASN A 167 18.48 -40.04 5.71
C ASN A 167 18.69 -38.51 5.86
N ASN A 168 18.10 -38.00 6.94
CA ASN A 168 18.21 -36.67 7.52
C ASN A 168 19.58 -36.31 8.15
N ASN A 169 20.73 -36.55 7.49
CA ASN A 169 22.03 -36.22 8.12
C ASN A 169 23.09 -35.51 7.24
N SER A 170 22.72 -34.82 6.15
CA SER A 170 23.68 -34.00 5.40
C SER A 170 23.27 -32.55 5.06
N ILE A 171 22.11 -32.06 5.52
CA ILE A 171 21.63 -30.70 5.18
C ILE A 171 22.10 -29.62 6.18
N ASN A 172 22.67 -29.99 7.33
CA ASN A 172 23.11 -29.04 8.37
C ASN A 172 24.52 -28.43 8.18
N ARG A 173 25.08 -28.46 6.97
CA ARG A 173 26.22 -27.61 6.57
C ARG A 173 25.85 -26.59 5.50
N ARG A 174 24.59 -26.13 5.47
CA ARG A 174 24.26 -24.87 4.79
C ARG A 174 24.99 -23.76 5.54
N ARG A 175 26.03 -23.20 4.90
CA ARG A 175 26.78 -22.02 5.31
C ARG A 175 25.86 -21.07 6.05
N SER A 176 26.19 -20.77 7.31
CA SER A 176 25.56 -19.69 8.07
C SER A 176 25.52 -18.47 7.14
N ALA A 177 24.34 -18.14 6.61
CA ALA A 177 24.21 -17.08 5.64
C ALA A 177 24.67 -15.81 6.35
N SER A 178 25.81 -15.28 5.95
CA SER A 178 26.29 -13.98 6.41
C SER A 178 25.23 -12.96 6.04
N SER A 179 24.41 -12.55 6.99
CA SER A 179 23.40 -11.52 6.76
C SER A 179 24.13 -10.23 6.44
N LEU A 180 23.88 -9.69 5.25
CA LEU A 180 24.34 -8.34 4.90
C LEU A 180 23.73 -7.33 5.85
N ILE A 181 24.52 -6.32 6.24
CA ILE A 181 24.11 -5.25 7.14
C ILE A 181 24.06 -3.95 6.34
N PHE A 182 22.90 -3.34 6.26
CA PHE A 182 22.78 -1.96 5.82
C PHE A 182 23.10 -1.02 6.98
N HIS A 183 24.15 -0.21 6.84
CA HIS A 183 24.49 0.81 7.83
C HIS A 183 23.69 2.09 7.57
N PHE A 184 22.93 2.53 8.57
CA PHE A 184 22.09 3.73 8.50
C PHE A 184 22.65 4.88 9.36
N PRO A 185 22.59 6.14 8.88
CA PRO A 185 22.08 6.60 7.59
C PRO A 185 23.06 6.36 6.44
N MET A 186 22.55 6.42 5.22
CA MET A 186 23.38 6.48 4.01
C MET A 186 23.88 7.92 3.81
N ASP A 187 25.16 8.08 3.49
CA ASP A 187 25.82 9.39 3.37
C ASP A 187 25.39 10.22 2.14
N SER A 188 24.22 9.93 1.54
CA SER A 188 23.66 10.71 0.43
C SER A 188 22.95 11.96 0.97
N PRO A 189 23.38 13.19 0.58
CA PRO A 189 22.81 14.44 1.10
C PRO A 189 21.41 14.75 0.56
N LEU A 190 20.95 14.03 -0.48
CA LEU A 190 19.69 14.29 -1.18
C LEU A 190 18.69 13.14 -1.07
N LEU A 191 18.94 12.14 -0.21
CA LEU A 191 18.08 10.96 -0.07
C LEU A 191 16.70 11.34 0.48
N ILE A 192 15.67 11.16 -0.34
CA ILE A 192 14.26 11.43 -0.03
C ILE A 192 13.54 10.12 0.29
N ARG A 193 13.80 9.05 -0.47
CA ARG A 193 13.17 7.74 -0.29
C ARG A 193 14.22 6.65 -0.10
N LEU A 194 14.03 5.87 0.96
CA LEU A 194 14.80 4.67 1.24
C LEU A 194 13.86 3.47 1.34
N SER A 195 14.05 2.48 0.47
CA SER A 195 13.33 1.22 0.51
C SER A 195 14.32 0.07 0.65
N LEU A 196 14.16 -0.71 1.71
CA LEU A 196 15.01 -1.85 2.03
C LEU A 196 14.15 -3.10 2.09
N ARG A 197 14.58 -4.16 1.40
CA ARG A 197 13.94 -5.47 1.46
C ARG A 197 14.92 -6.60 1.74
N GLY A 198 14.59 -7.44 2.72
CA GLY A 198 15.30 -8.70 2.98
C GLY A 198 16.72 -8.55 3.54
N ILE A 199 17.05 -7.42 4.17
CA ILE A 199 18.39 -7.12 4.71
C ILE A 199 18.34 -6.80 6.20
N HIS A 200 19.45 -6.99 6.92
CA HIS A 200 19.58 -6.52 8.30
C HIS A 200 19.92 -5.04 8.33
N LEU A 201 19.18 -4.24 9.10
CA LEU A 201 19.40 -2.80 9.22
C LEU A 201 20.10 -2.50 10.56
N SER A 202 21.22 -1.77 10.52
CA SER A 202 21.89 -1.33 11.74
C SER A 202 21.08 -0.25 12.45
N ALA A 203 21.30 -0.09 13.76
CA ALA A 203 20.82 1.09 14.47
C ALA A 203 21.41 2.36 13.83
N ALA A 204 20.63 3.44 13.83
CA ALA A 204 21.10 4.73 13.36
C ALA A 204 22.19 5.28 14.30
N ASN A 205 23.30 5.71 13.70
CA ASN A 205 24.43 6.31 14.42
C ASN A 205 24.47 7.84 14.27
N SER A 206 23.73 8.40 13.32
CA SER A 206 23.64 9.83 13.04
C SER A 206 22.26 10.16 12.43
N ALA A 207 21.92 11.46 12.36
CA ALA A 207 20.65 11.93 11.82
C ALA A 207 20.67 12.03 10.29
N SER A 208 19.58 11.62 9.63
CA SER A 208 19.30 11.89 8.22
C SER A 208 18.35 13.08 8.10
N THR A 209 18.80 14.15 7.47
CA THR A 209 18.10 15.44 7.55
C THR A 209 16.99 15.63 6.51
N ARG A 210 16.86 14.74 5.51
CA ARG A 210 15.94 14.95 4.37
C ARG A 210 15.02 13.76 4.04
N LEU A 211 15.18 12.63 4.70
CA LEU A 211 14.42 11.44 4.37
C LEU A 211 12.91 11.66 4.66
N GLU A 212 12.09 11.56 3.61
CA GLU A 212 10.63 11.71 3.70
C GLU A 212 9.92 10.35 3.69
N ILE A 213 10.48 9.33 3.03
CA ILE A 213 9.84 8.02 2.86
C ILE A 213 10.80 6.92 3.28
N LEU A 214 10.39 6.12 4.25
CA LEU A 214 11.11 4.94 4.72
C LEU A 214 10.23 3.71 4.55
N ALA A 215 10.66 2.78 3.71
CA ALA A 215 9.98 1.51 3.46
C ALA A 215 10.88 0.34 3.86
N LEU A 216 10.42 -0.48 4.81
CA LEU A 216 11.12 -1.61 5.36
C LEU A 216 10.30 -2.88 5.10
N HIS A 217 10.77 -3.75 4.22
CA HIS A 217 10.09 -4.98 3.83
C HIS A 217 10.91 -6.21 4.21
N SER A 218 10.43 -7.05 5.13
CA SER A 218 11.19 -8.23 5.58
C SER A 218 12.61 -7.88 6.08
N VAL A 219 12.76 -6.71 6.70
CA VAL A 219 14.02 -6.23 7.29
C VAL A 219 14.16 -6.80 8.70
N THR A 220 15.37 -7.22 9.07
CA THR A 220 15.69 -7.61 10.45
C THR A 220 16.24 -6.40 11.20
N LEU A 221 15.55 -6.02 12.28
CA LEU A 221 15.80 -4.80 13.05
C LEU A 221 15.19 -4.94 14.45
N SER A 222 15.93 -4.56 15.51
CA SER A 222 15.39 -4.57 16.87
C SER A 222 14.50 -3.35 17.17
N ASP A 223 13.59 -3.47 18.15
CA ASP A 223 12.72 -2.36 18.62
C ASP A 223 13.53 -1.09 18.95
N ALA A 224 14.68 -1.26 19.63
CA ALA A 224 15.53 -0.14 20.00
C ALA A 224 16.20 0.52 18.78
N ALA A 225 16.58 -0.28 17.79
CA ALA A 225 17.17 0.22 16.56
C ALA A 225 16.13 0.96 15.70
N LEU A 226 14.87 0.48 15.62
CA LEU A 226 13.78 1.18 14.95
C LEU A 226 13.56 2.58 15.56
N ARG A 227 13.51 2.68 16.89
CA ARG A 227 13.36 3.98 17.57
C ARG A 227 14.47 4.96 17.19
N LYS A 228 15.71 4.48 17.09
CA LYS A 228 16.86 5.30 16.65
C LYS A 228 16.76 5.70 15.19
N VAL A 229 16.36 4.80 14.29
CA VAL A 229 16.17 5.09 12.86
C VAL A 229 15.08 6.12 12.63
N VAL A 230 13.93 5.96 13.29
CA VAL A 230 12.82 6.92 13.23
C VAL A 230 13.23 8.27 13.83
N ALA A 231 13.95 8.27 14.95
CA ALA A 231 14.48 9.50 15.55
C ALA A 231 15.54 10.20 14.69
N ALA A 232 16.27 9.45 13.88
CA ALA A 232 17.19 10.00 12.91
C ALA A 232 16.48 10.63 11.70
N CYS A 233 15.17 10.48 11.52
CA CYS A 233 14.41 10.99 10.36
C CYS A 233 13.32 12.00 10.79
N PRO A 234 13.68 13.28 11.05
CA PRO A 234 12.73 14.28 11.56
C PRO A 234 11.68 14.72 10.52
N LEU A 235 11.98 14.64 9.22
CA LEU A 235 11.08 15.04 8.12
C LEU A 235 10.25 13.88 7.55
N LEU A 236 10.22 12.72 8.24
CA LEU A 236 9.57 11.52 7.75
C LEU A 236 8.06 11.73 7.57
N ARG A 237 7.57 11.54 6.34
CA ARG A 237 6.15 11.66 5.96
C ARG A 237 5.47 10.31 5.80
N CYS A 238 6.19 9.30 5.32
CA CYS A 238 5.65 7.96 5.10
C CYS A 238 6.57 6.92 5.73
N LEU A 239 6.02 6.13 6.65
CA LEU A 239 6.68 4.98 7.23
C LEU A 239 5.91 3.72 6.83
N ASP A 240 6.56 2.84 6.09
CA ASP A 240 6.00 1.56 5.65
C ASP A 240 6.83 0.42 6.23
N ILE A 241 6.23 -0.41 7.07
CA ILE A 241 6.87 -1.55 7.73
C ILE A 241 6.07 -2.79 7.35
N ARG A 242 6.67 -3.68 6.55
CA ARG A 242 6.03 -4.93 6.13
C ARG A 242 6.90 -6.13 6.48
N ARG A 243 6.29 -7.22 6.95
CA ARG A 243 6.93 -8.54 7.14
C ARG A 243 8.17 -8.54 8.02
N CYS A 244 8.31 -7.56 8.90
CA CYS A 244 9.46 -7.44 9.81
C CYS A 244 9.22 -8.33 11.05
N ARG A 245 10.09 -9.32 11.25
CA ARG A 245 9.86 -10.44 12.19
C ARG A 245 10.36 -10.20 13.60
N ASP A 246 11.15 -9.15 13.82
CA ASP A 246 11.86 -8.95 15.09
C ASP A 246 11.19 -7.95 16.02
N PHE A 247 10.17 -7.24 15.54
CA PHE A 247 9.49 -6.24 16.35
C PHE A 247 8.55 -6.88 17.37
N ARG A 248 8.73 -6.56 18.65
CA ARG A 248 7.73 -6.83 19.70
C ARG A 248 6.90 -5.59 19.99
N ARG A 249 7.56 -4.43 20.11
CA ARG A 249 6.95 -3.13 20.32
C ARG A 249 7.38 -2.15 19.23
N ILE A 250 6.43 -1.75 18.39
CA ILE A 250 6.62 -0.72 17.36
C ILE A 250 6.35 0.64 18.01
N GLN A 251 7.40 1.34 18.41
CA GLN A 251 7.30 2.66 19.04
C GLN A 251 7.82 3.76 18.11
N ILE A 252 6.97 4.75 17.85
CA ILE A 252 7.25 5.90 16.98
C ILE A 252 7.16 7.17 17.83
N SER A 253 8.30 7.79 18.12
CA SER A 253 8.38 8.92 19.06
C SER A 253 8.80 10.27 18.47
N ALA A 254 9.41 10.30 17.28
CA ALA A 254 10.21 11.45 16.84
C ALA A 254 9.85 12.03 15.46
N SER A 255 8.87 11.46 14.75
CA SER A 255 8.43 11.94 13.43
C SER A 255 7.16 12.80 13.47
N GLY A 256 6.77 13.26 14.67
CA GLY A 256 5.38 13.62 15.03
C GLY A 256 4.65 14.62 14.13
N PRO A 257 5.20 15.79 13.75
CA PRO A 257 4.45 16.76 12.98
C PRO A 257 4.35 16.45 11.48
N HIS A 258 5.31 15.69 10.94
CA HIS A 258 5.43 15.50 9.49
C HIS A 258 4.91 14.15 8.99
N LEU A 259 4.73 13.17 9.88
CA LEU A 259 4.25 11.84 9.51
C LEU A 259 2.80 11.92 9.04
N LYS A 260 2.58 11.68 7.75
CA LYS A 260 1.27 11.68 7.09
C LYS A 260 0.70 10.28 6.91
N SER A 261 1.55 9.29 6.66
CA SER A 261 1.12 7.91 6.41
C SER A 261 1.95 6.90 7.21
N LEU A 262 1.26 5.98 7.87
CA LEU A 262 1.85 4.86 8.59
C LEU A 262 1.23 3.55 8.08
N THR A 263 2.08 2.65 7.58
CA THR A 263 1.68 1.32 7.12
C THR A 263 2.43 0.24 7.92
N VAL A 264 1.70 -0.70 8.50
CA VAL A 264 2.24 -1.85 9.25
C VAL A 264 1.56 -3.12 8.73
N VAL A 265 2.31 -4.00 8.09
CA VAL A 265 1.77 -5.21 7.42
C VAL A 265 2.53 -6.47 7.86
N ASP A 266 1.82 -7.51 8.29
CA ASP A 266 2.32 -8.86 8.57
C ASP A 266 3.56 -8.92 9.47
N CYS A 267 3.56 -8.23 10.61
CA CYS A 267 4.63 -8.30 11.60
C CYS A 267 4.30 -9.34 12.69
N PRO A 268 4.73 -10.61 12.58
CA PRO A 268 4.15 -11.73 13.34
C PRO A 268 4.47 -11.72 14.85
N LYS A 269 5.59 -11.10 15.26
CA LYS A 269 5.97 -10.99 16.68
C LYS A 269 5.50 -9.69 17.34
N ALA A 270 4.90 -8.78 16.58
CA ALA A 270 4.50 -7.49 17.10
C ALA A 270 3.30 -7.67 18.04
N ASN A 271 3.36 -7.02 19.19
CA ASN A 271 2.30 -7.06 20.20
C ASN A 271 1.74 -5.67 20.55
N GLU A 272 2.55 -4.62 20.35
CA GLU A 272 2.17 -3.26 20.70
C GLU A 272 2.60 -2.26 19.60
N LEU A 273 1.69 -1.34 19.24
CA LEU A 273 1.95 -0.18 18.39
C LEU A 273 1.70 1.10 19.21
N ILE A 274 2.76 1.89 19.40
CA ILE A 274 2.73 3.12 20.18
C ILE A 274 3.24 4.28 19.33
N VAL A 275 2.37 5.23 19.05
CA VAL A 275 2.67 6.49 18.36
C VAL A 275 2.40 7.62 19.35
N THR A 276 3.47 8.17 19.92
CA THR A 276 3.38 9.12 21.06
C THR A 276 2.82 10.49 20.69
N SER A 277 2.96 10.95 19.45
CA SER A 277 2.30 12.16 18.96
C SER A 277 2.35 12.16 17.44
N ALA A 278 1.20 12.18 16.78
CA ALA A 278 1.12 12.25 15.32
C ALA A 278 -0.01 13.17 14.82
N PRO A 279 0.07 14.49 15.08
CA PRO A 279 -0.92 15.46 14.62
C PRO A 279 -1.09 15.52 13.09
N GLY A 280 -0.05 15.19 12.33
CA GLY A 280 -0.07 15.21 10.87
C GLY A 280 -0.60 13.93 10.21
N LEU A 281 -0.95 12.89 10.99
CA LEU A 281 -1.28 11.57 10.44
C LEU A 281 -2.65 11.60 9.76
N ARG A 282 -2.66 11.30 8.46
CA ARG A 282 -3.86 11.28 7.61
C ARG A 282 -4.27 9.88 7.19
N SER A 283 -3.31 8.96 7.08
CA SER A 283 -3.55 7.60 6.58
C SER A 283 -2.88 6.57 7.48
N PHE A 284 -3.66 5.64 7.99
CA PHE A 284 -3.20 4.53 8.82
C PHE A 284 -3.61 3.20 8.21
N ARG A 285 -2.64 2.35 7.92
CA ARG A 285 -2.86 1.03 7.34
C ARG A 285 -2.25 -0.06 8.20
N PHE A 286 -3.07 -1.00 8.62
CA PHE A 286 -2.68 -2.16 9.39
C PHE A 286 -3.23 -3.44 8.74
N CYS A 287 -2.36 -4.41 8.50
CA CYS A 287 -2.74 -5.75 8.06
C CYS A 287 -1.94 -6.77 8.87
N GLY A 288 -2.59 -7.76 9.48
CA GLY A 288 -1.91 -8.86 10.19
C GLY A 288 -2.64 -9.28 11.46
N THR A 289 -1.98 -10.05 12.31
CA THR A 289 -2.53 -10.47 13.61
C THR A 289 -2.79 -9.25 14.50
N PHE A 290 -4.00 -9.10 15.02
CA PHE A 290 -4.34 -7.94 15.86
C PHE A 290 -3.43 -7.85 17.10
N LEU A 291 -2.84 -6.68 17.29
CA LEU A 291 -1.98 -6.38 18.43
C LEU A 291 -2.79 -6.27 19.72
N SER A 292 -2.18 -6.57 20.87
CA SER A 292 -2.83 -6.36 22.17
C SER A 292 -3.04 -4.88 22.49
N ARG A 293 -2.12 -4.01 22.06
CA ARG A 293 -2.17 -2.57 22.36
C ARG A 293 -1.90 -1.69 21.15
N TYR A 294 -2.82 -0.79 20.88
CA TYR A 294 -2.70 0.36 20.00
C TYR A 294 -2.79 1.63 20.85
N SER A 295 -1.81 2.52 20.74
CA SER A 295 -1.85 3.86 21.34
C SER A 295 -1.38 4.86 20.30
N ILE A 296 -2.32 5.53 19.65
CA ILE A 296 -2.03 6.62 18.71
C ILE A 296 -2.54 7.90 19.36
N GLU A 297 -1.60 8.73 19.81
CA GLU A 297 -1.88 9.99 20.50
C GLU A 297 -1.88 11.16 19.50
N ASN A 298 -2.80 12.11 19.69
CA ASN A 298 -2.96 13.33 18.91
C ASN A 298 -3.23 13.15 17.40
N ALA A 299 -3.72 11.99 16.92
CA ALA A 299 -4.08 11.78 15.52
C ALA A 299 -5.49 12.28 15.15
N TYR A 300 -5.75 13.57 15.36
CA TYR A 300 -7.07 14.17 15.09
C TYR A 300 -7.37 14.35 13.59
N GLY A 301 -6.33 14.35 12.74
CA GLY A 301 -6.44 14.55 11.28
C GLY A 301 -6.53 13.26 10.46
N LEU A 302 -6.85 12.12 11.08
CA LEU A 302 -6.88 10.82 10.43
C LEU A 302 -8.10 10.69 9.51
N GLU A 303 -7.85 10.59 8.20
CA GLU A 303 -8.85 10.60 7.12
C GLU A 303 -9.07 9.20 6.54
N GLU A 304 -8.02 8.39 6.48
CA GLU A 304 -8.01 7.05 5.86
C GLU A 304 -7.58 5.99 6.87
N VAL A 305 -8.39 4.95 7.03
CA VAL A 305 -8.05 3.81 7.88
C VAL A 305 -8.27 2.51 7.11
N TYR A 306 -7.22 1.72 7.01
CA TYR A 306 -7.27 0.34 6.53
C TYR A 306 -6.87 -0.57 7.69
N PHE A 307 -7.75 -1.47 8.10
CA PHE A 307 -7.51 -2.31 9.28
C PHE A 307 -8.01 -3.73 9.07
N THR A 308 -7.07 -4.65 8.89
CA THR A 308 -7.40 -6.00 8.45
C THR A 308 -6.54 -7.09 9.07
N SER A 309 -7.03 -8.34 9.05
CA SER A 309 -6.33 -9.52 9.52
C SER A 309 -6.58 -10.69 8.58
N ALA A 310 -5.50 -11.23 7.99
CA ALA A 310 -5.52 -12.41 7.13
C ALA A 310 -5.51 -13.73 7.93
N VAL A 311 -5.14 -13.69 9.22
CA VAL A 311 -5.00 -14.90 10.04
C VAL A 311 -6.33 -15.19 10.72
N PRO A 312 -6.91 -16.40 10.53
CA PRO A 312 -8.05 -16.84 11.30
C PRO A 312 -7.60 -17.03 12.75
N ASN A 313 -8.01 -16.11 13.61
CA ASN A 313 -7.70 -16.24 15.03
C ASN A 313 -8.72 -17.21 15.65
N LEU A 314 -8.25 -18.38 16.12
CA LEU A 314 -9.06 -19.34 16.87
C LEU A 314 -9.68 -18.74 18.15
N SER A 315 -9.17 -17.59 18.62
CA SER A 315 -9.71 -16.82 19.73
C SER A 315 -9.56 -15.31 19.49
N LEU A 316 -10.53 -14.50 19.92
CA LEU A 316 -10.49 -13.04 19.80
C LEU A 316 -9.37 -12.47 20.69
N PRO A 317 -8.30 -11.89 20.13
CA PRO A 317 -7.17 -11.38 20.92
C PRO A 317 -7.62 -10.22 21.79
N ASN A 318 -7.17 -10.14 23.04
CA ASN A 318 -7.50 -9.01 23.92
C ASN A 318 -6.84 -7.74 23.38
N SER A 319 -7.60 -6.93 22.64
CA SER A 319 -7.10 -5.77 21.91
C SER A 319 -7.92 -4.51 22.20
N ASN A 320 -7.25 -3.37 22.36
CA ASN A 320 -7.89 -2.07 22.61
C ASN A 320 -8.14 -1.26 21.32
N TRP A 321 -8.06 -1.88 20.13
CA TRP A 321 -8.21 -1.14 18.88
C TRP A 321 -9.60 -0.48 18.77
N VAL A 322 -10.68 -1.15 19.15
CA VAL A 322 -12.05 -0.60 19.09
C VAL A 322 -12.24 0.67 19.94
N SER A 323 -11.57 0.77 21.09
CA SER A 323 -11.56 2.02 21.89
C SER A 323 -10.68 3.11 21.25
N SER A 324 -9.65 2.70 20.50
CA SER A 324 -8.84 3.65 19.73
C SER A 324 -9.62 4.21 18.53
N PHE A 325 -10.57 3.45 17.99
CA PHE A 325 -11.44 3.86 16.88
C PHE A 325 -12.50 4.91 17.30
N GLU A 326 -12.80 5.08 18.59
CA GLU A 326 -13.64 6.21 19.07
C GLU A 326 -13.04 7.57 18.69
N ARG A 327 -11.72 7.64 18.45
CA ARG A 327 -11.02 8.85 18.03
C ARG A 327 -11.12 9.14 16.52
N LEU A 328 -11.85 8.32 15.75
CA LEU A 328 -11.89 8.33 14.27
C LEU A 328 -13.12 9.03 13.67
N ALA A 329 -13.81 9.90 14.40
CA ALA A 329 -14.98 10.62 13.87
C ALA A 329 -14.68 11.40 12.56
N ASN A 330 -13.40 11.68 12.27
CA ASN A 330 -12.95 12.38 11.07
C ASN A 330 -12.60 11.48 9.87
N VAL A 331 -12.73 10.15 9.99
CA VAL A 331 -12.39 9.22 8.91
C VAL A 331 -13.41 9.34 7.77
N THR A 332 -12.87 9.45 6.56
CA THR A 332 -13.60 9.57 5.29
C THR A 332 -13.64 8.25 4.52
N ALA A 333 -12.57 7.44 4.63
CA ALA A 333 -12.46 6.12 4.01
C ALA A 333 -12.05 5.07 5.04
N LEU A 334 -12.86 4.02 5.18
CA LEU A 334 -12.63 2.93 6.13
C LEU A 334 -12.64 1.58 5.41
N THR A 335 -11.58 0.79 5.60
CA THR A 335 -11.51 -0.60 5.15
C THR A 335 -11.39 -1.55 6.34
N LEU A 336 -12.31 -2.52 6.44
CA LEU A 336 -12.33 -3.55 7.48
C LEU A 336 -12.45 -4.95 6.87
N CYS A 337 -11.95 -5.97 7.55
CA CYS A 337 -12.18 -7.36 7.19
C CYS A 337 -13.24 -8.05 8.07
N SER A 338 -13.76 -9.21 7.65
CA SER A 338 -14.72 -10.00 8.44
C SER A 338 -14.26 -10.27 9.89
N HIS A 339 -12.98 -10.59 10.12
CA HIS A 339 -12.44 -10.75 11.49
C HIS A 339 -12.51 -9.47 12.35
N ALA A 340 -12.42 -8.29 11.73
CA ALA A 340 -12.54 -7.03 12.45
C ALA A 340 -13.99 -6.75 12.81
N LEU A 341 -14.94 -7.11 11.94
CA LEU A 341 -16.38 -7.05 12.21
C LEU A 341 -16.76 -7.97 13.36
N GLN A 342 -16.30 -9.23 13.34
CA GLN A 342 -16.49 -10.18 14.44
C GLN A 342 -15.98 -9.62 15.77
N TYR A 343 -14.81 -8.99 15.76
CA TYR A 343 -14.26 -8.36 16.96
C TYR A 343 -15.14 -7.22 17.47
N ILE A 344 -15.64 -6.38 16.58
CA ILE A 344 -16.57 -5.29 16.91
C ILE A 344 -17.88 -5.83 17.47
N ALA A 345 -18.46 -6.86 16.86
CA ALA A 345 -19.73 -7.43 17.31
C ALA A 345 -19.61 -8.00 18.73
N VAL A 346 -18.59 -8.84 18.99
CA VAL A 346 -18.40 -9.50 20.28
C VAL A 346 -17.97 -8.54 21.39
N ARG A 347 -17.05 -7.60 21.11
CA ARG A 347 -16.48 -6.70 22.14
C ARG A 347 -17.13 -5.33 22.21
N GLY A 348 -17.80 -4.90 21.15
CA GLY A 348 -18.50 -3.61 21.06
C GLY A 348 -19.85 -3.61 21.77
N ALA A 349 -20.56 -4.75 21.77
CA ALA A 349 -21.89 -4.86 22.39
C ALA A 349 -21.88 -4.68 23.93
N GLY A 350 -20.76 -4.97 24.61
CA GLY A 350 -20.64 -4.89 26.07
C GLY A 350 -20.37 -3.49 26.64
N LYS A 351 -20.15 -2.47 25.79
CA LYS A 351 -19.95 -1.07 26.19
C LYS A 351 -20.92 -0.17 25.42
N VAL A 352 -22.20 -0.30 25.73
CA VAL A 352 -23.27 0.56 25.20
C VAL A 352 -23.14 1.96 25.79
N GLY A 353 -22.25 2.76 25.20
CA GLY A 353 -22.35 4.22 25.19
C GLY A 353 -23.14 4.67 23.96
N PRO A 354 -23.69 5.89 23.95
CA PRO A 354 -24.58 6.37 22.89
C PRO A 354 -23.85 6.35 21.53
N MET A 355 -24.49 5.73 20.54
CA MET A 355 -24.25 5.77 19.09
C MET A 355 -22.91 6.38 18.65
N ARG A 356 -21.95 5.52 18.29
CA ARG A 356 -20.69 5.90 17.67
C ARG A 356 -20.93 6.25 16.20
N SER A 357 -21.25 7.50 15.93
CA SER A 357 -21.54 7.95 14.57
C SER A 357 -20.26 8.33 13.82
N LEU A 358 -20.11 7.79 12.61
CA LEU A 358 -19.02 8.12 11.68
C LEU A 358 -19.53 9.21 10.72
N TYR A 359 -19.61 10.45 11.22
CA TYR A 359 -20.29 11.56 10.53
C TYR A 359 -19.63 12.01 9.22
N ARG A 360 -18.39 11.61 8.96
CA ARG A 360 -17.63 11.97 7.75
C ARG A 360 -17.32 10.80 6.84
N LEU A 361 -17.80 9.59 7.17
CA LEU A 361 -17.47 8.40 6.40
C LEU A 361 -18.21 8.42 5.06
N GLU A 362 -17.47 8.68 3.98
CA GLU A 362 -17.98 8.72 2.61
C GLU A 362 -17.81 7.37 1.89
N GLU A 363 -16.75 6.63 2.25
CA GLU A 363 -16.41 5.35 1.64
C GLU A 363 -16.17 4.26 2.69
N LEU A 364 -16.90 3.14 2.55
CA LEU A 364 -16.69 1.93 3.35
C LEU A 364 -16.30 0.78 2.42
N GLN A 365 -15.21 0.09 2.74
CA GLN A 365 -14.79 -1.13 2.06
C GLN A 365 -14.75 -2.30 3.05
N LEU A 366 -15.46 -3.36 2.72
CA LEU A 366 -15.56 -4.57 3.51
C LEU A 366 -14.88 -5.71 2.78
N LEU A 367 -13.90 -6.32 3.43
CA LEU A 367 -13.12 -7.43 2.92
C LEU A 367 -13.58 -8.71 3.62
N MET A 368 -14.58 -9.34 3.05
CA MET A 368 -15.21 -10.54 3.60
C MET A 368 -14.34 -11.73 3.26
N LEU A 369 -13.47 -12.12 4.19
CA LEU A 369 -12.60 -13.29 4.02
C LEU A 369 -13.37 -14.61 4.14
N MET A 370 -14.55 -14.58 4.78
CA MET A 370 -15.53 -15.67 4.86
C MET A 370 -16.95 -15.08 4.82
N MET A 371 -17.94 -15.86 4.39
CA MET A 371 -19.35 -15.44 4.30
C MET A 371 -20.33 -16.43 4.97
N SER A 372 -20.06 -16.76 6.23
CA SER A 372 -20.97 -17.51 7.11
C SER A 372 -22.10 -16.64 7.68
N ASP A 373 -23.11 -17.29 8.29
CA ASP A 373 -24.22 -16.58 8.97
C ASP A 373 -23.70 -15.66 10.09
N THR A 374 -22.69 -16.11 10.84
CA THR A 374 -21.99 -15.29 11.84
C THR A 374 -21.39 -14.03 11.22
N SER A 375 -20.73 -14.15 10.06
CA SER A 375 -20.06 -13.03 9.39
C SER A 375 -21.06 -11.98 8.89
N LEU A 376 -22.24 -12.43 8.44
CA LEU A 376 -23.33 -11.55 8.02
C LEU A 376 -23.96 -10.85 9.22
N ASN A 377 -24.20 -11.56 10.33
CA ASN A 377 -24.68 -10.97 11.58
C ASN A 377 -23.69 -9.95 12.15
N ASP A 378 -22.38 -10.24 12.11
CA ASP A 378 -21.33 -9.30 12.54
C ASP A 378 -21.37 -8.00 11.72
N LEU A 379 -21.63 -8.08 10.42
CA LEU A 379 -21.82 -6.93 9.53
C LEU A 379 -23.08 -6.13 9.90
N PHE A 380 -24.21 -6.80 10.12
CA PHE A 380 -25.44 -6.13 10.54
C PHE A 380 -25.30 -5.47 11.92
N SER A 381 -24.66 -6.16 12.86
CA SER A 381 -24.29 -5.60 14.15
C SER A 381 -23.39 -4.37 14.02
N PHE A 382 -22.41 -4.37 13.10
CA PHE A 382 -21.60 -3.18 12.81
C PHE A 382 -22.46 -2.01 12.29
N LEU A 383 -23.31 -2.23 11.29
CA LEU A 383 -24.18 -1.19 10.73
C LEU A 383 -25.19 -0.64 11.75
N ARG A 384 -25.63 -1.49 12.70
CA ARG A 384 -26.51 -1.08 13.81
C ARG A 384 -25.77 -0.23 14.85
N LEU A 385 -24.52 -0.57 15.16
CA LEU A 385 -23.69 0.12 16.15
C LEU A 385 -23.11 1.45 15.64
N TYR A 386 -22.79 1.52 14.34
CA TYR A 386 -22.13 2.66 13.71
C TYR A 386 -23.04 3.31 12.67
N GLN A 387 -23.58 4.48 13.01
CA GLN A 387 -24.36 5.26 12.05
C GLN A 387 -23.44 5.96 11.05
N CYS A 388 -23.72 5.74 9.76
CA CYS A 388 -22.93 6.24 8.64
C CYS A 388 -23.79 7.16 7.74
N PRO A 389 -24.23 8.34 8.24
CA PRO A 389 -25.26 9.15 7.58
C PRO A 389 -24.83 9.81 6.26
N VAL A 390 -23.53 9.83 5.97
CA VAL A 390 -22.96 10.43 4.75
C VAL A 390 -22.30 9.42 3.82
N LEU A 391 -22.51 8.12 4.07
CA LEU A 391 -21.90 7.06 3.28
C LEU A 391 -22.42 7.10 1.84
N GLU A 392 -21.51 7.35 0.89
CA GLU A 392 -21.86 7.45 -0.54
C GLU A 392 -21.43 6.20 -1.33
N ARG A 393 -20.34 5.54 -0.90
CA ARG A 393 -19.70 4.44 -1.62
C ARG A 393 -19.48 3.24 -0.71
N LEU A 394 -19.98 2.08 -1.12
CA LEU A 394 -19.77 0.80 -0.42
C LEU A 394 -19.10 -0.21 -1.36
N PHE A 395 -17.93 -0.70 -0.95
CA PHE A 395 -17.21 -1.76 -1.65
C PHE A 395 -17.22 -3.03 -0.81
N VAL A 396 -17.63 -4.15 -1.38
CA VAL A 396 -17.62 -5.46 -0.71
C VAL A 396 -16.80 -6.42 -1.54
N GLU A 397 -15.69 -6.92 -1.00
CA GLU A 397 -14.91 -7.99 -1.60
C GLU A 397 -15.29 -9.30 -0.91
N LEU A 398 -15.94 -10.21 -1.65
CA LEU A 398 -16.37 -11.52 -1.15
C LEU A 398 -15.23 -12.55 -1.26
N PRO A 399 -15.33 -13.68 -0.53
CA PRO A 399 -14.29 -14.72 -0.51
C PRO A 399 -14.03 -15.29 -1.90
N THR A 400 -12.75 -15.51 -2.23
CA THR A 400 -12.38 -16.14 -3.51
C THR A 400 -12.61 -17.64 -3.49
N CYS A 401 -12.23 -18.35 -2.42
CA CYS A 401 -12.40 -19.81 -2.30
C CYS A 401 -13.85 -20.20 -1.98
N ASN A 402 -14.29 -21.38 -2.44
CA ASN A 402 -15.55 -21.98 -1.98
C ASN A 402 -15.38 -22.36 -0.51
N ASP A 403 -16.09 -21.65 0.37
CA ASP A 403 -16.12 -21.97 1.79
C ASP A 403 -16.65 -23.41 1.95
N GLN A 404 -15.77 -24.36 2.29
CA GLN A 404 -16.17 -25.69 2.80
C GLN A 404 -16.93 -25.58 4.14
N HIS A 405 -17.12 -24.37 4.66
CA HIS A 405 -17.78 -24.05 5.92
C HIS A 405 -19.15 -23.38 5.73
N ALA A 406 -19.60 -23.18 4.48
CA ALA A 406 -20.96 -22.71 4.19
C ALA A 406 -22.05 -23.76 4.52
N GLU A 407 -21.66 -24.98 4.91
CA GLU A 407 -22.56 -26.08 5.29
C GLU A 407 -22.62 -26.34 6.81
N ASN A 408 -22.04 -25.50 7.66
CA ASN A 408 -22.23 -25.64 9.10
C ASN A 408 -23.60 -25.07 9.50
N PHE A 409 -24.64 -25.89 9.32
CA PHE A 409 -26.05 -25.67 9.72
C PHE A 409 -26.25 -25.63 11.24
N MET A 410 -25.51 -24.78 11.97
CA MET A 410 -26.01 -24.34 13.27
C MET A 410 -26.91 -23.14 12.99
N GLU A 411 -28.23 -23.35 13.11
CA GLU A 411 -29.25 -22.29 13.08
C GLU A 411 -28.90 -21.24 14.16
N ILE A 412 -28.15 -20.22 13.76
CA ILE A 412 -27.98 -19.02 14.57
C ILE A 412 -29.24 -18.21 14.34
N GLU A 413 -29.89 -17.78 15.44
CA GLU A 413 -31.04 -16.89 15.36
C GLU A 413 -30.72 -15.72 14.41
N ASP A 414 -31.56 -15.57 13.39
CA ASP A 414 -31.44 -14.52 12.40
C ASP A 414 -31.46 -13.15 13.09
N GLU A 415 -30.32 -12.43 13.10
CA GLU A 415 -30.36 -11.04 13.55
C GLU A 415 -31.20 -10.21 12.58
N GLU A 416 -32.17 -9.46 13.11
CA GLU A 416 -32.97 -8.56 12.29
C GLU A 416 -32.07 -7.53 11.60
N PRO A 417 -32.24 -7.32 10.28
CA PRO A 417 -31.45 -6.36 9.53
C PRO A 417 -31.64 -4.93 10.09
N PRO A 418 -30.59 -4.09 10.12
CA PRO A 418 -30.65 -2.74 10.68
C PRO A 418 -31.73 -1.88 9.99
N LYS A 419 -32.55 -1.18 10.79
CA LYS A 419 -33.74 -0.47 10.31
C LYS A 419 -33.43 0.79 9.49
N ASP A 420 -32.46 1.59 9.91
CA ASP A 420 -32.14 2.90 9.33
C ASP A 420 -30.63 3.03 9.21
N CYS A 421 -30.03 3.26 8.02
CA CYS A 421 -28.62 3.74 7.91
C CYS A 421 -28.02 4.00 6.52
N LEU A 422 -28.71 3.82 5.37
CA LEU A 422 -28.05 3.85 4.04
C LEU A 422 -28.66 4.82 3.02
N ASP A 423 -29.30 5.89 3.48
CA ASP A 423 -30.07 6.77 2.59
C ASP A 423 -29.23 7.50 1.55
N LYS A 424 -27.97 7.86 1.87
CA LYS A 424 -27.09 8.61 0.95
C LYS A 424 -26.23 7.73 0.05
N LEU A 425 -26.41 6.42 0.11
CA LEU A 425 -25.56 5.47 -0.61
C LEU A 425 -25.85 5.54 -2.11
N LYS A 426 -24.88 5.99 -2.90
CA LYS A 426 -25.00 6.20 -4.35
C LYS A 426 -24.44 5.03 -5.15
N THR A 427 -23.34 4.44 -4.70
CA THR A 427 -22.61 3.39 -5.44
C THR A 427 -22.31 2.21 -4.53
N ILE A 428 -22.65 1.01 -5.00
CA ILE A 428 -22.27 -0.25 -4.37
C ILE A 428 -21.49 -1.07 -5.38
N LYS A 429 -20.36 -1.64 -4.97
CA LYS A 429 -19.58 -2.55 -5.79
C LYS A 429 -19.27 -3.83 -5.01
N VAL A 430 -19.79 -4.95 -5.50
CA VAL A 430 -19.59 -6.28 -4.92
C VAL A 430 -18.66 -7.07 -5.84
N ARG A 431 -17.54 -7.57 -5.32
CA ARG A 431 -16.56 -8.39 -6.05
C ARG A 431 -16.64 -9.84 -5.61
N ASN A 432 -16.29 -10.76 -6.52
CA ASN A 432 -16.26 -12.21 -6.32
C ASN A 432 -17.64 -12.78 -5.93
N TYR A 433 -18.72 -12.24 -6.47
CA TYR A 433 -20.08 -12.72 -6.19
C TYR A 433 -20.30 -14.10 -6.79
N LYS A 434 -20.85 -15.03 -6.01
CA LYS A 434 -21.12 -16.42 -6.41
C LYS A 434 -22.61 -16.76 -6.36
N GLY A 435 -23.39 -15.99 -5.60
CA GLY A 435 -24.83 -16.18 -5.41
C GLY A 435 -25.19 -17.13 -4.28
N HIS A 436 -24.31 -17.33 -3.29
CA HIS A 436 -24.64 -18.09 -2.08
C HIS A 436 -25.75 -17.39 -1.27
N HIS A 437 -26.47 -18.14 -0.44
CA HIS A 437 -27.61 -17.64 0.34
C HIS A 437 -27.31 -16.33 1.09
N ASN A 438 -26.17 -16.25 1.80
CA ASN A 438 -25.78 -15.07 2.57
C ASN A 438 -25.35 -13.88 1.70
N GLU A 439 -24.71 -14.14 0.56
CA GLU A 439 -24.36 -13.08 -0.41
C GLU A 439 -25.63 -12.47 -1.02
N VAL A 440 -26.61 -13.32 -1.37
CA VAL A 440 -27.91 -12.91 -1.88
C VAL A 440 -28.66 -12.08 -0.84
N ARG A 441 -28.68 -12.52 0.43
CA ARG A 441 -29.33 -11.82 1.53
C ARG A 441 -28.70 -10.44 1.80
N LEU A 442 -27.37 -10.35 1.74
CA LEU A 442 -26.65 -9.07 1.84
C LEU A 442 -27.06 -8.12 0.71
N VAL A 443 -27.04 -8.57 -0.54
CA VAL A 443 -27.40 -7.73 -1.70
C VAL A 443 -28.88 -7.32 -1.63
N GLN A 444 -29.78 -8.23 -1.23
CA GLN A 444 -31.19 -7.93 -1.04
C GLN A 444 -31.39 -6.86 0.03
N TYR A 445 -30.72 -6.97 1.17
CA TYR A 445 -30.75 -5.96 2.22
C TYR A 445 -30.29 -4.59 1.72
N LEU A 446 -29.17 -4.55 0.98
CA LEU A 446 -28.63 -3.30 0.43
C LEU A 446 -29.58 -2.65 -0.58
N LEU A 447 -30.21 -3.43 -1.47
CA LEU A 447 -31.20 -2.92 -2.44
C LEU A 447 -32.49 -2.40 -1.78
N LEU A 448 -32.92 -3.03 -0.69
CA LEU A 448 -34.10 -2.65 0.09
C LEU A 448 -33.89 -1.37 0.92
N LYS A 449 -32.65 -1.04 1.28
CA LYS A 449 -32.35 0.07 2.21
C LYS A 449 -31.68 1.28 1.55
N ALA A 450 -31.02 1.11 0.42
CA ALA A 450 -30.38 2.21 -0.29
C ALA A 450 -31.39 2.98 -1.15
N THR A 451 -31.98 4.03 -0.59
CA THR A 451 -33.04 4.84 -1.23
C THR A 451 -32.54 5.72 -2.36
N ASN A 452 -31.28 6.18 -2.33
CA ASN A 452 -30.66 7.02 -3.38
C ASN A 452 -29.58 6.29 -4.20
N LEU A 453 -29.71 4.97 -4.34
CA LEU A 453 -28.75 4.16 -5.09
C LEU A 453 -28.80 4.46 -6.58
N ASN A 454 -27.66 4.85 -7.16
CA ASN A 454 -27.51 5.07 -8.61
C ASN A 454 -27.03 3.80 -9.32
N SER A 455 -25.99 3.15 -8.76
CA SER A 455 -25.36 1.99 -9.39
C SER A 455 -25.00 0.91 -8.39
N LEU A 456 -25.40 -0.33 -8.70
CA LEU A 456 -24.92 -1.56 -8.07
C LEU A 456 -24.10 -2.33 -9.11
N VAL A 457 -22.78 -2.40 -8.91
CA VAL A 457 -21.87 -3.17 -9.76
C VAL A 457 -21.58 -4.51 -9.10
N VAL A 458 -21.95 -5.61 -9.76
CA VAL A 458 -21.67 -6.97 -9.29
C VAL A 458 -20.65 -7.62 -10.21
N ILE A 459 -19.49 -7.97 -9.67
CA ILE A 459 -18.44 -8.71 -10.37
C ILE A 459 -18.50 -10.17 -9.90
N VAL A 460 -18.84 -11.05 -10.85
CA VAL A 460 -19.02 -12.48 -10.58
C VAL A 460 -17.65 -13.18 -10.50
N SER A 461 -17.50 -14.13 -9.57
CA SER A 461 -16.26 -14.91 -9.45
C SER A 461 -16.01 -15.76 -10.70
N ARG A 462 -14.76 -15.81 -11.18
CA ARG A 462 -14.35 -16.68 -12.29
C ARG A 462 -14.53 -18.16 -11.98
N GLU A 463 -14.33 -18.57 -10.72
CA GLU A 463 -14.52 -19.96 -10.28
C GLU A 463 -15.99 -20.38 -10.36
N SER A 464 -16.94 -19.47 -10.16
CA SER A 464 -18.37 -19.75 -10.33
C SER A 464 -18.78 -19.96 -11.79
N LEU A 465 -17.93 -19.56 -12.74
CA LEU A 465 -18.12 -19.76 -14.17
C LEU A 465 -17.56 -21.11 -14.65
N GLU A 466 -16.76 -21.80 -13.84
CA GLU A 466 -16.31 -23.15 -14.16
C GLU A 466 -17.38 -24.19 -13.76
N PRO A 467 -17.81 -25.07 -14.67
CA PRO A 467 -18.95 -25.92 -14.44
C PRO A 467 -18.53 -27.22 -13.77
N GLU A 468 -18.99 -27.48 -12.55
CA GLU A 468 -19.04 -28.86 -12.08
C GLU A 468 -20.18 -29.63 -12.78
N TYR A 469 -21.28 -28.98 -13.22
CA TYR A 469 -22.40 -29.69 -13.88
C TYR A 469 -23.23 -28.93 -14.93
N SER A 470 -22.92 -27.69 -15.32
CA SER A 470 -23.72 -26.94 -16.33
C SER A 470 -22.92 -26.58 -17.58
N LYS A 471 -23.39 -27.03 -18.75
CA LYS A 471 -22.92 -26.53 -20.05
C LYS A 471 -23.20 -25.02 -20.14
N GLU A 472 -22.15 -24.23 -20.32
CA GLU A 472 -22.10 -22.78 -20.61
C GLU A 472 -22.07 -21.79 -19.42
N PRO A 473 -20.96 -21.06 -19.18
CA PRO A 473 -20.84 -20.01 -18.14
C PRO A 473 -21.86 -18.86 -18.31
N SER A 474 -22.33 -18.62 -19.53
CA SER A 474 -23.31 -17.59 -19.87
C SER A 474 -24.69 -17.82 -19.26
N SER A 475 -25.06 -19.07 -18.96
CA SER A 475 -26.36 -19.42 -18.35
C SER A 475 -26.44 -19.04 -16.87
N ARG A 476 -25.35 -19.23 -16.12
CA ARG A 476 -25.29 -18.93 -14.67
C ARG A 476 -25.29 -17.42 -14.40
N LEU A 477 -24.60 -16.64 -15.24
CA LEU A 477 -24.67 -15.17 -15.20
C LEU A 477 -26.09 -14.66 -15.45
N ARG A 478 -26.79 -15.21 -16.45
CA ARG A 478 -28.19 -14.88 -16.72
C ARG A 478 -29.11 -15.24 -15.54
N PHE A 479 -28.87 -16.38 -14.91
CA PHE A 479 -29.63 -16.79 -13.72
C PHE A 479 -29.44 -15.82 -12.54
N LEU A 480 -28.20 -15.49 -12.18
CA LEU A 480 -27.91 -14.52 -11.12
C LEU A 480 -28.46 -13.12 -11.43
N HIS A 481 -28.38 -12.71 -12.70
CA HIS A 481 -28.98 -11.47 -13.19
C HIS A 481 -30.49 -11.47 -13.00
N LEU A 482 -31.18 -12.54 -13.42
CA LEU A 482 -32.63 -12.67 -13.25
C LEU A 482 -33.01 -12.64 -11.76
N GLN A 483 -32.31 -13.40 -10.92
CA GLN A 483 -32.56 -13.47 -9.48
C GLN A 483 -32.46 -12.09 -8.81
N LEU A 484 -31.41 -11.32 -9.10
CA LEU A 484 -31.23 -9.98 -8.52
C LEU A 484 -32.17 -8.93 -9.15
N SER A 485 -32.60 -9.12 -10.40
CA SER A 485 -33.57 -8.23 -11.05
C SER A 485 -34.99 -8.36 -10.49
N LEU A 486 -35.31 -9.49 -9.86
CA LEU A 486 -36.60 -9.75 -9.21
C LEU A 486 -36.72 -9.10 -7.83
N PHE A 487 -35.62 -8.60 -7.25
CA PHE A 487 -35.64 -7.98 -5.94
C PHE A 487 -36.27 -6.59 -5.98
N THR A 488 -37.07 -6.30 -4.95
CA THR A 488 -37.62 -4.98 -4.71
C THR A 488 -36.49 -4.00 -4.42
N LYS A 489 -36.47 -2.90 -5.18
CA LYS A 489 -35.49 -1.83 -5.05
C LYS A 489 -36.13 -0.66 -4.34
N ALA A 490 -35.45 -0.09 -3.35
CA ALA A 490 -35.89 1.16 -2.72
C ALA A 490 -35.65 2.39 -3.62
N SER A 491 -34.62 2.34 -4.47
CA SER A 491 -34.34 3.36 -5.49
C SER A 491 -34.91 2.93 -6.84
N GLU A 492 -35.78 3.76 -7.42
CA GLU A 492 -36.30 3.58 -8.78
C GLU A 492 -35.21 3.76 -9.85
N ASN A 493 -34.16 4.53 -9.53
CA ASN A 493 -33.06 4.87 -10.44
C ASN A 493 -31.87 3.91 -10.35
N ALA A 494 -31.94 2.88 -9.50
CA ALA A 494 -30.83 1.95 -9.28
C ALA A 494 -30.58 1.05 -10.51
N GLN A 495 -29.48 1.31 -11.21
CA GLN A 495 -28.97 0.45 -12.26
C GLN A 495 -28.12 -0.68 -11.66
N ILE A 496 -28.50 -1.93 -11.96
CA ILE A 496 -27.69 -3.10 -11.62
C ILE A 496 -26.82 -3.44 -12.83
N VAL A 497 -25.51 -3.39 -12.67
CA VAL A 497 -24.53 -3.65 -13.72
C VAL A 497 -23.75 -4.92 -13.35
N PHE A 498 -23.81 -5.93 -14.20
CA PHE A 498 -23.02 -7.14 -14.05
C PHE A 498 -21.78 -7.07 -14.93
N CYS A 499 -20.61 -7.30 -14.34
CA CYS A 499 -19.35 -7.29 -15.07
C CYS A 499 -18.59 -8.60 -14.82
N GLU A 500 -18.04 -9.19 -15.88
CA GLU A 500 -17.13 -10.35 -15.77
C GLU A 500 -15.70 -9.91 -15.40
N CYS A 501 -15.36 -8.65 -15.68
CA CYS A 501 -14.07 -8.06 -15.39
C CYS A 501 -14.24 -6.76 -14.63
N ASP A 502 -13.28 -6.46 -13.77
CA ASP A 502 -13.24 -5.23 -13.02
C ASP A 502 -13.01 -4.05 -13.98
N ILE A 503 -14.05 -3.25 -14.23
CA ILE A 503 -13.92 -2.05 -15.05
C ILE A 503 -13.26 -0.98 -14.18
N ASP A 504 -12.16 -0.40 -14.67
CA ASP A 504 -11.28 0.55 -13.96
C ASP A 504 -11.96 1.86 -13.48
N GLY A 505 -13.23 2.10 -13.84
CA GLY A 505 -13.92 3.36 -13.55
C GLY A 505 -14.32 3.58 -12.08
N ILE A 506 -14.43 2.53 -11.25
CA ILE A 506 -14.88 2.64 -9.85
C ILE A 506 -13.98 1.78 -8.95
N GLN A 507 -12.85 2.33 -8.49
CA GLN A 507 -11.96 1.66 -7.54
C GLN A 507 -12.13 2.22 -6.12
N PRO A 508 -11.97 1.39 -5.08
CA PRO A 508 -11.91 1.88 -3.71
C PRO A 508 -10.64 2.72 -3.51
N THR A 509 -10.70 3.65 -2.56
CA THR A 509 -9.57 4.47 -2.11
C THR A 509 -8.41 3.58 -1.65
N HIS A 510 -8.71 2.47 -0.98
CA HIS A 510 -7.73 1.43 -0.66
C HIS A 510 -7.71 0.33 -1.73
N SER A 511 -7.07 0.60 -2.86
CA SER A 511 -6.90 -0.36 -3.96
C SER A 511 -5.83 -1.43 -3.69
N GLU A 512 -4.86 -1.17 -2.81
CA GLU A 512 -3.87 -2.14 -2.36
C GLU A 512 -4.48 -3.12 -1.33
N ALA A 513 -4.94 -4.28 -1.79
CA ALA A 513 -5.34 -5.37 -0.89
C ALA A 513 -4.10 -6.15 -0.41
N PHE A 514 -3.68 -5.93 0.83
CA PHE A 514 -2.46 -6.54 1.40
C PHE A 514 -2.54 -8.07 1.66
N PHE A 515 -3.64 -8.74 1.31
CA PHE A 515 -3.87 -10.17 1.58
C PHE A 515 -3.51 -11.09 0.41
N LYS A 516 -3.22 -10.54 -0.78
CA LYS A 516 -2.80 -11.31 -1.94
C LYS A 516 -1.29 -11.55 -1.88
N PHE A 517 -0.84 -12.46 -1.02
CA PHE A 517 0.55 -12.91 -1.00
C PHE A 517 0.68 -14.42 -0.81
#